data_AF-A0A8T7DRI4-F1
#
_entry.id   AF-A0A8T7DRI4-F1
#
_cell.length_a   1.000
_cell.length_b   1.000
_cell.length_c   1.000
_cell.angle_alpha   90.00
_cell.angle_beta   90.00
_cell.angle_gamma   90.00
#
_symmetry.space_group_name_H-M   'P 1'
#
loop_
_entity.id
_entity.type
_entity.pdbx_description
1 polymer ?
#
loop_
_entity_poly.entity_id
_entity_poly.type
_entity_poly.pdbx_seq_one_letter_code
_entity_poly.pdbx_strand_id
1 'polypeptide(L)'
;DFDVTTGARFHTLEILLSLLIKFATIAVLGPPLVAVLIFEVLLNATAMFNHSNVRLPLRLDRKLRWFVVTPDMHRVHHSVEDDEANSNFGFNLPWWDRLFGTYRDQPRAGHEHMSIGIHTYRDPKQVSRLHGMLWMPFVGRVSGYAINRRQWDQGNEH
;
A
#
# COMPACT_ATOMS: atom_id res chain seq x y z
N ASP A 1 -7.46 -4.64 11.25
CA ASP A 1 -7.64 -3.19 11.04
C ASP A 1 -6.66 -2.62 10.05
N PHE A 2 -7.22 -2.13 8.95
CA PHE A 2 -6.55 -1.25 7.99
C PHE A 2 -7.03 0.16 8.34
N ASP A 3 -6.17 1.02 8.86
CA ASP A 3 -6.55 2.37 9.29
C ASP A 3 -5.37 3.32 9.02
N VAL A 4 -5.58 4.63 9.13
CA VAL A 4 -4.59 5.68 8.82
C VAL A 4 -3.24 5.42 9.50
N THR A 5 -3.25 4.81 10.70
CA THR A 5 -2.03 4.48 11.44
C THR A 5 -1.17 3.42 10.75
N THR A 6 -1.73 2.53 9.94
CA THR A 6 -0.97 1.54 9.16
C THR A 6 -0.04 2.22 8.15
N GLY A 7 -0.48 3.35 7.57
CA GLY A 7 0.34 4.15 6.65
C GLY A 7 1.48 4.92 7.32
N ALA A 8 1.61 4.86 8.65
CA ALA A 8 2.65 5.54 9.44
C ALA A 8 3.58 4.58 10.19
N ARG A 9 3.43 3.26 10.01
CA ARG A 9 4.25 2.23 10.68
C ARG A 9 5.53 1.97 9.88
N PHE A 10 6.53 2.83 10.07
CA PHE A 10 7.87 2.65 9.48
C PHE A 10 8.94 2.51 10.55
N HIS A 11 10.05 1.85 10.21
CA HIS A 11 11.21 1.81 11.08
C HIS A 11 11.89 3.19 11.11
N THR A 12 12.32 3.68 12.28
CA THR A 12 12.90 5.03 12.42
C THR A 12 14.08 5.27 11.46
N LEU A 13 14.94 4.27 11.28
CA LEU A 13 16.07 4.34 10.34
C LEU A 13 15.61 4.51 8.87
N GLU A 14 14.52 3.87 8.48
CA GLU A 14 13.96 3.96 7.12
C GLU A 14 13.43 5.36 6.83
N ILE A 15 12.78 5.99 7.81
CA ILE A 15 12.34 7.39 7.72
C ILE A 15 13.54 8.32 7.55
N LEU A 16 14.58 8.17 8.37
CA LEU A 16 15.78 9.01 8.30
C LEU A 16 16.49 8.89 6.94
N LEU A 17 16.64 7.66 6.44
CA LEU A 17 17.25 7.42 5.13
C LEU A 17 16.39 8.01 4.00
N SER A 18 15.07 7.84 4.06
CA SER A 18 14.13 8.39 3.08
C SER A 18 14.18 9.92 3.05
N LEU A 19 14.24 10.56 4.22
CA LEU A 19 14.40 12.01 4.34
C LEU A 19 15.72 12.47 3.73
N LEU A 20 16.83 11.78 4.01
CA LEU A 20 18.14 12.11 3.46
C LEU A 20 18.16 12.06 1.94
N ILE A 21 17.65 10.96 1.36
CA ILE A 21 17.56 10.80 -0.10
C ILE A 21 16.69 11.90 -0.71
N LYS A 22 15.52 12.16 -0.12
CA LYS A 22 14.60 13.20 -0.59
C LYS A 22 15.25 14.59 -0.59
N PHE A 23 15.94 14.97 0.49
CA PHE A 23 16.65 16.25 0.56
C PHE A 23 17.79 16.32 -0.46
N ALA A 24 18.55 15.23 -0.64
CA ALA A 24 19.59 15.18 -1.66
C ALA A 24 19.02 15.38 -3.08
N THR A 25 17.90 14.72 -3.41
CA THR A 25 17.22 14.90 -4.71
C THR A 25 16.72 16.33 -4.90
N ILE A 26 16.12 16.95 -3.87
CA ILE A 26 15.68 18.35 -3.93
C ILE A 26 16.89 19.27 -4.15
N ALA A 27 18.00 19.06 -3.44
CA ALA A 27 19.20 19.86 -3.60
C ALA A 27 19.82 19.73 -5.00
N VAL A 28 19.81 18.51 -5.57
CA VAL A 28 20.38 18.23 -6.90
C VAL A 28 19.50 18.78 -8.03
N LEU A 29 18.18 18.58 -7.96
CA LEU A 29 17.26 18.99 -9.02
C LEU A 29 16.83 20.46 -8.90
N GLY A 30 16.99 21.06 -7.72
CA GLY A 30 16.60 22.45 -7.43
C GLY A 30 15.15 22.80 -7.79
N PRO A 31 14.14 21.93 -7.51
CA PRO A 31 12.77 22.25 -7.86
C PRO A 31 12.28 23.48 -7.08
N PRO A 32 11.34 24.26 -7.63
CA PRO A 32 10.74 25.37 -6.90
C PRO A 32 10.15 24.91 -5.56
N LEU A 33 10.37 25.68 -4.49
CA LEU A 33 9.84 25.37 -3.15
C LEU A 33 8.33 25.11 -3.17
N VAL A 34 7.59 25.89 -3.95
CA VAL A 34 6.14 25.72 -4.11
C VAL A 34 5.77 24.36 -4.69
N ALA A 35 6.56 23.83 -5.63
CA ALA A 35 6.32 22.50 -6.20
C ALA A 35 6.56 21.39 -5.16
N VAL A 36 7.60 21.52 -4.35
CA VAL A 36 7.87 20.60 -3.23
C VAL A 36 6.74 20.63 -2.21
N LEU A 37 6.25 21.82 -1.85
CA LEU A 37 5.14 21.97 -0.91
C LEU A 37 3.84 21.36 -1.44
N ILE A 38 3.48 21.64 -2.69
CA ILE A 38 2.28 21.06 -3.33
C ILE A 38 2.40 19.53 -3.37
N PHE A 39 3.55 19.01 -3.80
CA PHE A 39 3.80 17.58 -3.83
C PHE A 39 3.62 16.96 -2.44
N GLU A 40 4.18 17.57 -1.39
CA GLU A 40 4.09 17.03 -0.04
C GLU A 40 2.65 17.01 0.49
N VAL A 41 1.90 18.08 0.26
CA VAL A 41 0.50 18.17 0.66
C VAL A 41 -0.33 17.11 -0.06
N LEU A 42 -0.15 16.96 -1.37
CA LEU A 42 -0.86 15.95 -2.16
C LEU A 42 -0.50 14.55 -1.71
N LEU A 43 0.79 14.26 -1.55
CA LEU A 43 1.29 12.96 -1.11
C LEU A 43 0.70 12.53 0.23
N ASN A 44 0.68 13.44 1.21
CA ASN A 44 0.14 13.14 2.53
C ASN A 44 -1.40 13.01 2.50
N ALA A 45 -2.08 13.89 1.76
CA ALA A 45 -3.54 13.85 1.65
C ALA A 45 -4.03 12.54 1.00
N THR A 46 -3.40 12.10 -0.09
CA THR A 46 -3.73 10.84 -0.76
C THR A 46 -3.32 9.64 0.09
N ALA A 47 -2.17 9.69 0.79
CA ALA A 47 -1.78 8.64 1.72
C ALA A 47 -2.88 8.39 2.77
N MET A 48 -3.36 9.46 3.40
CA MET A 48 -4.43 9.41 4.40
C MET A 48 -5.76 8.95 3.79
N PHE A 49 -6.10 9.46 2.60
CA PHE A 49 -7.33 9.08 1.91
C PHE A 49 -7.35 7.59 1.56
N ASN A 50 -6.30 7.07 0.92
CA ASN A 50 -6.21 5.68 0.47
C ASN A 50 -6.21 4.69 1.64
N HIS A 51 -5.70 5.08 2.80
CA HIS A 51 -5.68 4.25 4.02
C HIS A 51 -6.85 4.52 4.98
N SER A 52 -7.82 5.34 4.56
CA SER A 52 -8.98 5.63 5.38
C SER A 52 -9.99 4.47 5.38
N ASN A 53 -10.79 4.37 6.44
CA ASN A 53 -11.95 3.48 6.51
C ASN A 53 -13.23 4.12 5.98
N VAL A 54 -13.11 5.15 5.14
CA VAL A 54 -14.26 5.84 4.56
C VAL A 54 -14.91 4.95 3.50
N ARG A 55 -16.21 4.67 3.68
CA ARG A 55 -17.03 3.99 2.69
C ARG A 55 -17.64 5.03 1.76
N LEU A 56 -17.21 5.04 0.50
CA LEU A 56 -17.75 5.93 -0.52
C LEU A 56 -19.00 5.29 -1.15
N PRO A 57 -20.02 6.08 -1.52
CA PRO A 57 -21.11 5.58 -2.35
C PRO A 57 -20.55 5.00 -3.66
N LEU A 58 -20.99 3.80 -4.07
CA LEU A 58 -20.44 3.06 -5.21
C LEU A 58 -20.33 3.88 -6.51
N ARG A 59 -21.31 4.75 -6.78
CA ARG A 59 -21.31 5.61 -7.97
C ARG A 59 -20.21 6.67 -7.93
N LEU A 60 -19.93 7.19 -6.74
CA LEU A 60 -18.87 8.18 -6.53
C LEU A 60 -17.50 7.49 -6.62
N ASP A 61 -17.35 6.38 -5.92
CA ASP A 61 -16.13 5.56 -5.94
C ASP A 61 -15.71 5.19 -7.37
N ARG A 62 -16.65 4.65 -8.17
CA ARG A 62 -16.40 4.30 -9.58
C ARG A 62 -15.92 5.47 -10.43
N LYS A 63 -16.39 6.69 -10.18
CA LYS A 63 -15.93 7.89 -10.89
C LYS A 63 -14.55 8.33 -10.41
N LEU A 64 -14.32 8.29 -9.09
CA LEU A 64 -13.06 8.70 -8.49
C LEU A 64 -11.90 7.79 -8.92
N ARG A 65 -12.12 6.47 -9.05
CA ARG A 65 -11.14 5.49 -9.55
C ARG A 65 -10.61 5.74 -10.97
N TRP A 66 -11.09 6.76 -11.67
CA TRP A 66 -10.49 7.23 -12.92
C TRP A 66 -9.41 8.29 -12.73
N PHE A 67 -9.39 8.97 -11.58
CA PHE A 67 -8.55 10.14 -11.34
C PHE A 67 -7.67 10.00 -10.12
N VAL A 68 -8.15 9.32 -9.08
CA VAL A 68 -7.45 9.13 -7.80
C VAL A 68 -7.61 7.70 -7.35
N VAL A 69 -6.60 7.19 -6.65
CA VAL A 69 -6.70 5.91 -5.95
C VAL A 69 -7.65 6.09 -4.77
N THR A 70 -8.71 5.29 -4.71
CA THR A 70 -9.72 5.33 -3.64
C THR A 70 -9.39 4.34 -2.53
N PRO A 71 -9.95 4.49 -1.32
CA PRO A 71 -9.75 3.53 -0.23
C PRO A 71 -10.00 2.08 -0.66
N ASP A 72 -11.12 1.83 -1.35
CA ASP A 72 -11.50 0.47 -1.75
C ASP A 72 -10.56 -0.07 -2.85
N MET A 73 -10.22 0.72 -3.87
CA MET A 73 -9.19 0.35 -4.88
C MET A 73 -7.87 -0.06 -4.21
N HIS A 74 -7.36 0.76 -3.29
CA HIS A 74 -6.10 0.48 -2.59
C HIS A 74 -6.21 -0.75 -1.67
N ARG A 75 -7.38 -0.96 -1.05
CA ARG A 75 -7.61 -2.08 -0.14
C ARG A 75 -7.40 -3.45 -0.82
N VAL A 76 -7.72 -3.57 -2.12
CA VAL A 76 -7.48 -4.81 -2.89
C VAL A 76 -6.00 -5.22 -2.89
N HIS A 77 -5.08 -4.25 -2.99
CA HIS A 77 -3.64 -4.50 -2.90
C HIS A 77 -3.21 -5.08 -1.54
N HIS A 78 -4.00 -4.84 -0.48
CA HIS A 78 -3.74 -5.37 0.86
C HIS A 78 -4.41 -6.73 1.12
N SER A 79 -5.06 -7.32 0.10
CA SER A 79 -5.64 -8.65 0.19
C SER A 79 -4.57 -9.69 0.56
N VAL A 80 -4.99 -10.71 1.28
CA VAL A 80 -4.17 -11.87 1.63
C VAL A 80 -3.95 -12.81 0.43
N GLU A 81 -4.79 -12.67 -0.59
CA GLU A 81 -4.75 -13.45 -1.83
C GLU A 81 -3.71 -12.86 -2.79
N ASP A 82 -2.75 -13.68 -3.24
CA ASP A 82 -1.57 -13.18 -3.95
C ASP A 82 -1.92 -12.49 -5.29
N ASP A 83 -2.90 -13.00 -6.05
CA ASP A 83 -3.33 -12.38 -7.31
C ASP A 83 -4.09 -11.05 -7.12
N GLU A 84 -4.61 -10.82 -5.92
CA GLU A 84 -5.26 -9.55 -5.54
C GLU A 84 -4.23 -8.57 -5.00
N ALA A 85 -3.31 -9.05 -4.17
CA ALA A 85 -2.21 -8.27 -3.64
C ALA A 85 -1.30 -7.71 -4.74
N ASN A 86 -1.09 -8.47 -5.82
CA ASN A 86 -0.31 -8.03 -6.99
C ASN A 86 -1.16 -7.26 -8.02
N SER A 87 -2.02 -6.37 -7.54
CA SER A 87 -2.81 -5.45 -8.35
C SER A 87 -2.87 -4.07 -7.69
N ASN A 88 -3.31 -3.05 -8.42
CA ASN A 88 -3.51 -1.68 -7.92
C ASN A 88 -2.26 -1.07 -7.23
N PHE A 89 -1.11 -1.09 -7.91
CA PHE A 89 0.18 -0.59 -7.41
C PHE A 89 0.26 0.94 -7.36
N GLY A 90 -0.62 1.65 -8.08
CA GLY A 90 -0.67 3.10 -8.11
C GLY A 90 -0.95 3.67 -6.72
N PHE A 91 -0.19 4.71 -6.33
CA PHE A 91 -0.38 5.38 -5.05
C PHE A 91 -1.31 6.59 -5.17
N ASN A 92 -0.96 7.59 -5.98
CA ASN A 92 -1.80 8.78 -6.16
C ASN A 92 -2.81 8.62 -7.29
N LEU A 93 -2.35 8.07 -8.41
CA LEU A 93 -3.06 8.05 -9.68
C LEU A 93 -3.23 6.61 -10.17
N PRO A 94 -4.44 6.21 -10.60
CA PRO A 94 -4.74 4.84 -11.03
C PRO A 94 -4.27 4.54 -12.46
N TRP A 95 -3.75 5.54 -13.18
CA TRP A 95 -3.46 5.43 -14.61
C TRP A 95 -2.37 4.43 -14.93
N TRP A 96 -1.38 4.27 -14.05
CA TRP A 96 -0.33 3.27 -14.22
C TRP A 96 -0.90 1.86 -14.20
N ASP A 97 -1.82 1.57 -13.28
CA ASP A 97 -2.46 0.26 -13.21
C ASP A 97 -3.31 -0.05 -14.44
N ARG A 98 -3.96 0.98 -15.00
CA ARG A 98 -4.72 0.84 -16.24
C ARG A 98 -3.82 0.63 -17.45
N LEU A 99 -2.72 1.38 -17.52
CA LEU A 99 -1.76 1.31 -18.62
C LEU A 99 -1.05 -0.05 -18.66
N PHE A 100 -0.69 -0.59 -17.50
CA PHE A 100 0.04 -1.85 -17.38
C PHE A 100 -0.86 -3.06 -17.11
N GLY A 101 -2.18 -2.88 -17.07
CA GLY A 101 -3.15 -3.98 -16.91
C GLY A 101 -3.18 -4.60 -15.51
N THR A 102 -2.68 -3.90 -14.48
CA THR A 102 -2.69 -4.34 -13.08
C THR A 102 -3.89 -3.81 -12.29
N TYR A 103 -4.83 -3.13 -12.95
CA TYR A 103 -6.05 -2.61 -12.30
C TYR A 103 -7.04 -3.75 -11.97
N ARG A 104 -7.46 -3.83 -10.70
CA ARG A 104 -8.49 -4.75 -10.22
C ARG A 104 -9.60 -4.00 -9.49
N ASP A 105 -10.84 -4.16 -9.94
CA ASP A 105 -11.98 -3.43 -9.37
C ASP A 105 -12.48 -4.03 -8.05
N GLN A 106 -12.56 -5.36 -7.95
CA GLN A 106 -13.12 -6.06 -6.79
C GLN A 106 -12.25 -7.25 -6.38
N PRO A 107 -12.11 -7.51 -5.07
CA PRO A 107 -11.59 -8.79 -4.58
C PRO A 107 -12.69 -9.87 -4.69
N ARG A 108 -12.30 -11.14 -4.71
CA ARG A 108 -13.20 -12.30 -4.83
C ARG A 108 -14.28 -12.32 -3.74
N ALA A 109 -13.90 -11.99 -2.51
CA ALA A 109 -14.80 -11.97 -1.36
C ALA A 109 -15.62 -10.65 -1.24
N GLY A 110 -15.41 -9.68 -2.14
CA GLY A 110 -15.92 -8.32 -1.97
C GLY A 110 -15.18 -7.53 -0.87
N HIS A 111 -15.31 -6.20 -0.88
CA HIS A 111 -14.51 -5.33 -0.01
C HIS A 111 -14.79 -5.52 1.49
N GLU A 112 -15.99 -6.00 1.85
CA GLU A 112 -16.39 -6.20 3.25
C GLU A 112 -15.87 -7.51 3.85
N HIS A 113 -15.71 -8.56 3.04
CA HIS A 113 -15.32 -9.89 3.51
C HIS A 113 -13.89 -10.28 3.12
N MET A 114 -13.15 -9.39 2.44
CA MET A 114 -11.74 -9.63 2.13
C MET A 114 -10.92 -9.71 3.43
N SER A 115 -9.99 -10.66 3.46
CA SER A 115 -9.00 -10.77 4.53
C SER A 115 -7.77 -9.94 4.16
N ILE A 116 -7.32 -9.09 5.09
CA ILE A 116 -6.18 -8.18 4.89
C ILE A 116 -4.96 -8.67 5.66
N GLY A 117 -3.79 -8.64 5.04
CA GLY A 117 -2.50 -8.78 5.71
C GLY A 117 -1.58 -9.85 5.13
N ILE A 118 -0.47 -10.10 5.82
CA ILE A 118 0.57 -11.03 5.42
C ILE A 118 0.44 -12.36 6.19
N HIS A 119 0.59 -13.50 5.50
CA HIS A 119 0.45 -14.84 6.10
C HIS A 119 1.43 -15.10 7.26
N THR A 120 2.64 -14.53 7.16
CA THR A 120 3.79 -14.92 7.98
C THR A 120 3.86 -14.25 9.36
N TYR A 121 3.26 -13.06 9.54
CA TYR A 121 3.40 -12.28 10.77
C TYR A 121 2.05 -11.86 11.33
N ARG A 122 1.52 -12.66 12.28
CA ARG A 122 0.22 -12.43 12.93
C ARG A 122 0.32 -12.25 14.46
N ASP A 123 1.49 -12.44 15.06
CA ASP A 123 1.69 -12.28 16.51
C ASP A 123 1.69 -10.77 16.89
N PRO A 124 0.73 -10.30 17.72
CA PRO A 124 0.67 -8.90 18.17
C PRO A 124 1.96 -8.41 18.86
N LYS A 125 2.74 -9.31 19.48
CA LYS A 125 4.02 -8.93 20.10
C LYS A 125 5.06 -8.51 19.06
N GLN A 126 4.96 -9.03 17.84
CA GLN A 126 5.86 -8.73 16.73
C GLN A 126 5.38 -7.51 15.93
N VAL A 127 4.08 -7.42 15.65
CA VAL A 127 3.52 -6.43 14.69
C VAL A 127 2.89 -5.19 15.33
N SER A 128 2.74 -5.15 16.66
CA SER A 128 2.07 -4.03 17.35
C SER A 128 2.88 -3.42 18.50
N ARG A 129 4.03 -4.00 18.85
CA ARG A 129 4.93 -3.45 19.86
C ARG A 129 6.17 -2.86 19.20
N LEU A 130 6.62 -1.70 19.68
CA LEU A 130 7.79 -1.00 19.13
C LEU A 130 9.02 -1.91 19.05
N HIS A 131 9.34 -2.66 20.11
CA HIS A 131 10.47 -3.58 20.11
C HIS A 131 10.31 -4.71 19.08
N GLY A 132 9.09 -5.23 18.91
CA GLY A 132 8.79 -6.25 17.90
C GLY A 132 9.02 -5.72 16.50
N MET A 133 8.54 -4.51 16.21
CA MET A 133 8.71 -3.86 14.91
C MET A 133 10.18 -3.54 14.59
N LEU A 134 10.96 -3.13 15.58
CA LEU A 134 12.40 -2.86 15.41
C LEU A 134 13.23 -4.14 15.16
N TRP A 135 12.84 -5.26 15.78
CA TRP A 135 13.58 -6.52 15.65
C TRP A 135 13.12 -7.37 14.45
N MET A 136 11.89 -7.17 13.96
CA MET A 136 11.29 -7.89 12.82
C MET A 136 12.21 -8.04 11.58
N PRO A 137 12.92 -6.99 11.10
CA PRO A 137 13.80 -7.11 9.93
C PRO A 137 15.03 -8.01 10.15
N PHE A 138 15.33 -8.40 11.39
CA PHE A 138 16.49 -9.22 11.75
C PHE A 138 16.12 -10.66 12.16
N VAL A 139 14.82 -10.98 12.30
CA VAL A 139 14.35 -12.24 12.92
C VAL A 139 13.95 -13.32 11.91
N GLY A 140 13.68 -12.97 10.65
CA GLY A 140 13.21 -13.95 9.69
C GLY A 140 13.53 -13.58 8.25
N ARG A 141 13.75 -14.60 7.42
CA ARG A 141 13.67 -14.43 5.96
C ARG A 141 12.20 -14.21 5.60
N VAL A 142 11.90 -13.11 4.92
CA VAL A 142 10.58 -12.92 4.29
C VAL A 142 10.46 -13.93 3.15
N SER A 143 10.01 -15.15 3.44
CA SER A 143 9.63 -16.13 2.41
C SER A 143 8.14 -16.03 2.14
N GLY A 144 7.74 -16.24 0.88
CA GLY A 144 6.33 -16.33 0.49
C GLY A 144 5.58 -15.00 0.34
N TYR A 145 6.26 -13.84 0.40
CA TYR A 145 5.65 -12.57 -0.03
C TYR A 145 5.23 -12.69 -1.49
N ALA A 146 4.06 -12.17 -1.84
CA ALA A 146 3.43 -12.36 -3.14
C ALA A 146 4.37 -12.01 -4.32
N ILE A 147 5.18 -10.95 -4.17
CA ILE A 147 6.16 -10.48 -5.17
C ILE A 147 7.37 -11.44 -5.33
N ASN A 148 7.72 -12.19 -4.28
CA ASN A 148 8.92 -13.05 -4.25
C ASN A 148 8.60 -14.53 -4.52
N ARG A 149 7.35 -14.90 -4.79
CA ARG A 149 6.96 -16.29 -5.00
C ARG A 149 7.26 -16.71 -6.44
N ARG A 150 8.17 -17.68 -6.60
CA ARG A 150 8.57 -18.22 -7.92
C ARG A 150 7.60 -19.25 -8.51
N GLN A 151 6.70 -19.78 -7.69
CA GLN A 151 5.67 -20.74 -8.10
C GLN A 151 4.31 -20.25 -7.65
N TRP A 152 3.47 -19.99 -8.62
CA TRP A 152 2.05 -19.75 -8.45
C TRP A 152 1.41 -21.13 -8.54
N ASP A 153 0.80 -21.62 -7.46
CA ASP A 153 -0.07 -22.78 -7.59
C ASP A 153 -1.20 -22.37 -8.53
N GLN A 154 -1.14 -22.88 -9.76
CA GLN A 154 -2.32 -22.91 -10.61
C GLN A 154 -3.27 -23.86 -9.91
N GLY A 155 -4.37 -23.29 -9.40
CA GLY A 155 -5.34 -24.01 -8.59
C GLY A 155 -5.64 -25.39 -9.17
N ASN A 156 -5.60 -26.39 -8.30
CA ASN A 156 -6.27 -27.65 -8.60
C ASN A 156 -7.76 -27.32 -8.79
N GLU A 157 -8.18 -27.33 -10.05
CA GLU A 157 -9.55 -27.66 -10.41
C GLU A 157 -9.82 -29.07 -9.87
N HIS A 158 -10.66 -29.20 -8.83
CA HIS A 158 -11.56 -30.34 -8.59
C HIS A 158 -12.60 -29.97 -7.53
#